data_AF-A0A3P5YT40-F1
#
_entry.id   AF-A0A3P5YT40-F1
#
_cell.length_a   1.000
_cell.length_b   1.000
_cell.length_c   1.000
_cell.angle_alpha   90.00
_cell.angle_beta   90.00
_cell.angle_gamma   90.00
#
_symmetry.space_group_name_H-M   'P 1'
#
loop_
_entity.id
_entity.type
_entity.pdbx_description
1 polymer ?
#
loop_
_entity_poly.entity_id
_entity_poly.type
_entity_poly.pdbx_seq_one_letter_code
_entity_poly.pdbx_strand_id
1 'polypeptide(L)'
;MKVDIRMNRGSRKIKLKTLADMPDVSNFQKSADFVHAFMLGFDIPDAISLLRVDGLYVESFEIKDVKTLKGEHLSRALGRLSEKGGKTKFAIENSTKTRIVIADTGSTSWELFLTLKSRGILCVVSSWDLLL
;
A
#
# COMPACT_ATOMS: atom_id res chain seq x y z
N MET A 1 -14.57 -17.97 2.23
CA MET A 1 -14.96 -16.55 2.26
C MET A 1 -16.19 -16.37 1.36
N LYS A 2 -17.32 -15.90 1.89
CA LYS A 2 -18.55 -15.63 1.12
C LYS A 2 -18.97 -14.17 1.33
N VAL A 3 -18.67 -13.30 0.36
CA VAL A 3 -19.02 -11.86 0.38
C VAL A 3 -19.74 -11.51 -0.93
N ASP A 4 -20.82 -10.72 -0.87
CA ASP A 4 -21.46 -10.18 -2.08
C ASP A 4 -20.71 -8.90 -2.50
N ILE A 5 -20.09 -8.95 -3.68
CA ILE A 5 -19.29 -7.86 -4.24
C ILE A 5 -19.99 -7.35 -5.51
N ARG A 6 -20.31 -6.05 -5.54
CA ARG A 6 -20.94 -5.42 -6.70
C ARG A 6 -20.19 -4.17 -7.12
N MET A 7 -19.88 -4.07 -8.40
CA MET A 7 -19.30 -2.85 -8.96
C MET A 7 -20.38 -2.01 -9.62
N ASN A 8 -20.56 -0.77 -9.15
CA ASN A 8 -21.35 0.21 -9.88
C ASN A 8 -20.43 0.94 -10.87
N ARG A 9 -20.59 0.62 -12.16
CA ARG A 9 -19.79 1.23 -13.26
C ARG A 9 -20.08 2.72 -13.44
N GLY A 10 -21.31 3.17 -13.18
CA GLY A 10 -21.71 4.57 -13.33
C GLY A 10 -21.03 5.49 -12.31
N SER A 11 -21.00 5.07 -11.05
CA SER A 11 -20.32 5.84 -9.99
C SER A 11 -18.86 5.44 -9.78
N ARG A 12 -18.34 4.45 -10.53
CA ARG A 12 -17.01 3.82 -10.33
C ARG A 12 -16.74 3.43 -8.88
N LYS A 13 -17.77 2.90 -8.19
CA LYS A 13 -17.67 2.48 -6.78
C LYS A 13 -17.90 1.00 -6.65
N ILE A 14 -17.13 0.36 -5.78
CA ILE A 14 -17.31 -1.03 -5.39
C ILE A 14 -18.12 -1.05 -4.09
N LYS A 15 -19.15 -1.89 -4.05
CA LYS A 15 -19.98 -2.13 -2.87
C LYS A 15 -19.73 -3.54 -2.38
N LEU A 16 -19.41 -3.65 -1.11
CA LEU A 16 -19.25 -4.92 -0.40
C LEU A 16 -20.46 -5.08 0.54
N LYS A 17 -21.10 -6.23 0.52
CA LYS A 17 -22.20 -6.56 1.43
C LYS A 17 -21.91 -7.86 2.17
N THR A 18 -22.15 -7.83 3.47
CA THR A 18 -22.18 -9.03 4.31
C THR A 18 -23.45 -9.83 4.01
N LEU A 19 -23.33 -11.15 4.01
CA LEU A 19 -24.47 -12.07 3.93
C LEU A 19 -24.87 -12.49 5.34
N ALA A 20 -26.16 -12.77 5.57
CA ALA A 20 -26.66 -13.18 6.89
C ALA A 20 -26.06 -14.52 7.36
N ASP A 21 -25.67 -15.37 6.42
CA ASP A 21 -25.04 -16.69 6.64
C ASP A 21 -23.50 -16.59 6.74
N MET A 22 -22.96 -15.43 7.09
CA MET A 22 -21.50 -15.23 7.14
C MET A 22 -20.97 -15.58 8.54
N PRO A 23 -20.11 -16.61 8.69
CA PRO A 23 -19.67 -17.06 10.00
C PRO A 23 -18.71 -16.07 10.69
N ASP A 24 -17.93 -15.30 9.92
CA ASP A 24 -16.91 -14.39 10.46
C ASP A 24 -16.95 -13.00 9.82
N VAL A 25 -17.03 -11.96 10.65
CA VAL A 25 -16.95 -10.54 10.24
C VAL A 25 -15.56 -10.18 9.71
N SER A 26 -14.51 -10.87 10.19
CA SER A 26 -13.12 -10.65 9.76
C SER A 26 -12.92 -10.85 8.25
N ASN A 27 -13.70 -11.76 7.65
CA ASN A 27 -13.67 -12.03 6.22
C ASN A 27 -14.16 -10.85 5.38
N PHE A 28 -15.08 -10.04 5.91
CA PHE A 28 -15.53 -8.81 5.25
C PHE A 28 -14.40 -7.77 5.21
N GLN A 29 -13.72 -7.58 6.34
CA GLN A 29 -12.58 -6.66 6.44
C GLN A 29 -11.46 -7.05 5.47
N LYS A 30 -11.05 -8.32 5.45
CA LYS A 30 -10.05 -8.82 4.51
C LYS A 30 -10.42 -8.58 3.04
N SER A 31 -11.70 -8.73 2.70
CA SER A 31 -12.19 -8.46 1.34
C SER A 31 -12.13 -6.97 1.01
N ALA A 32 -12.44 -6.10 1.97
CA ALA A 32 -12.32 -4.65 1.82
C ALA A 32 -10.86 -4.24 1.64
N ASP A 33 -9.95 -4.79 2.46
CA ASP A 33 -8.52 -4.52 2.39
C ASP A 33 -7.92 -5.00 1.06
N PHE A 34 -8.35 -6.16 0.54
CA PHE A 34 -7.95 -6.65 -0.78
C PHE A 34 -8.33 -5.68 -1.91
N VAL A 35 -9.60 -5.25 -1.94
CA VAL A 35 -10.09 -4.31 -2.95
C VAL A 35 -9.38 -2.96 -2.82
N HIS A 36 -9.13 -2.51 -1.59
CA HIS A 36 -8.41 -1.28 -1.31
C HIS A 36 -6.97 -1.35 -1.81
N ALA A 37 -6.22 -2.41 -1.47
CA ALA A 37 -4.86 -2.65 -1.95
C ALA A 37 -4.78 -2.67 -3.48
N PHE A 38 -5.75 -3.32 -4.14
CA PHE A 38 -5.80 -3.34 -5.60
C PHE A 38 -6.02 -1.93 -6.19
N MET A 39 -6.93 -1.14 -5.63
CA MET A 39 -7.16 0.25 -6.08
C MET A 39 -5.96 1.17 -5.85
N LEU A 40 -5.17 0.85 -4.83
CA LEU A 40 -3.93 1.54 -4.47
C LEU A 40 -2.76 1.21 -5.40
N GLY A 41 -2.92 0.25 -6.32
CA GLY A 41 -1.92 -0.11 -7.32
C GLY A 41 -0.99 -1.25 -6.90
N PHE A 42 -1.33 -2.02 -5.86
CA PHE A 42 -0.61 -3.26 -5.56
C PHE A 42 -0.87 -4.32 -6.61
N ASP A 43 0.14 -5.13 -6.88
CA ASP A 43 0.01 -6.30 -7.74
C ASP A 43 -0.98 -7.31 -7.16
N ILE A 44 -1.73 -7.99 -8.03
CA ILE A 44 -2.69 -9.03 -7.66
C ILE A 44 -2.11 -10.08 -6.69
N PRO A 45 -0.91 -10.67 -6.91
CA PRO A 45 -0.33 -11.63 -5.95
C PRO A 45 -0.12 -11.03 -4.54
N ASP A 46 0.22 -9.75 -4.46
CA ASP A 46 0.47 -9.07 -3.19
C ASP A 46 -0.85 -8.78 -2.46
N ALA A 47 -1.87 -8.33 -3.21
CA ALA A 47 -3.21 -8.18 -2.68
C ALA A 47 -3.78 -9.53 -2.19
N ILE A 48 -3.58 -10.63 -2.94
CA ILE A 48 -4.00 -11.98 -2.53
C ILE A 48 -3.33 -12.39 -1.20
N SER A 49 -2.11 -11.92 -0.94
CA SER A 49 -1.40 -12.23 0.30
C SER A 49 -2.13 -11.69 1.53
N LEU A 50 -2.85 -10.57 1.44
CA LEU A 50 -3.72 -10.03 2.51
C LEU A 50 -4.85 -10.98 2.89
N LEU A 51 -5.35 -11.77 1.93
CA LEU A 51 -6.41 -12.75 2.19
C LEU A 51 -5.86 -14.02 2.85
N ARG A 52 -4.60 -14.37 2.56
CA ARG A 52 -3.96 -15.63 2.97
C ARG A 52 -3.26 -15.53 4.32
N VAL A 53 -2.62 -14.41 4.61
CA VAL A 53 -1.78 -14.24 5.79
C VAL A 53 -2.46 -13.28 6.77
N ASP A 54 -2.68 -13.77 7.98
CA ASP A 54 -3.23 -12.95 9.06
C ASP A 54 -2.20 -11.95 9.58
N GLY A 55 -2.66 -10.73 9.90
CA GLY A 55 -1.82 -9.68 10.47
C GLY A 55 -1.07 -8.82 9.46
N LEU A 56 -1.29 -9.02 8.15
CA LEU A 56 -0.92 -8.04 7.13
C LEU A 56 -1.93 -6.90 7.09
N TYR A 57 -1.42 -5.67 6.92
CA TYR A 57 -2.22 -4.48 6.73
C TYR A 57 -1.58 -3.57 5.69
N VAL A 58 -2.40 -2.69 5.12
CA VAL A 58 -1.95 -1.63 4.21
C VAL A 58 -1.89 -0.33 5.00
N GLU A 59 -0.76 0.36 4.89
CA GLU A 59 -0.52 1.65 5.53
C GLU A 59 -0.05 2.66 4.49
N SER A 60 -0.52 3.90 4.62
CA SER A 60 -0.18 5.00 3.71
C SER A 60 0.55 6.08 4.50
N PHE A 61 1.66 6.59 3.97
CA PHE A 61 2.41 7.69 4.58
C PHE A 61 2.84 8.71 3.55
N GLU A 62 2.92 9.97 3.97
CA GLU A 62 3.52 11.03 3.17
C GLU A 62 4.99 11.19 3.54
N ILE A 63 5.83 11.53 2.56
CA ILE A 63 7.27 11.74 2.79
C ILE A 63 7.51 12.83 3.84
N LYS A 64 6.62 13.81 3.91
CA LYS A 64 6.74 14.96 4.81
C LYS A 64 6.39 14.63 6.26
N ASP A 65 5.73 13.50 6.51
CA ASP A 65 5.55 12.98 7.87
C ASP A 65 6.87 12.47 8.46
N VAL A 66 7.82 12.08 7.61
CA VAL A 66 9.15 11.61 8.01
C VAL A 66 10.18 12.73 7.97
N LYS A 67 10.24 13.47 6.85
CA LYS A 67 11.22 14.55 6.66
C LYS A 67 10.68 15.59 5.70
N THR A 68 10.74 16.85 6.12
CA THR A 68 10.22 17.98 5.34
C THR A 68 11.15 18.31 4.16
N LEU A 69 11.07 17.54 3.09
CA LEU A 69 11.76 17.80 1.82
C LEU A 69 10.92 18.71 0.93
N LYS A 70 11.58 19.61 0.19
CA LYS A 70 10.94 20.56 -0.74
C LYS A 70 11.70 20.63 -2.06
N GLY A 71 10.98 20.89 -3.15
CA GLY A 71 11.55 21.17 -4.47
C GLY A 71 12.45 20.05 -5.00
N GLU A 72 13.65 20.42 -5.44
CA GLU A 72 14.61 19.50 -6.08
C GLU A 72 15.05 18.34 -5.18
N HIS A 73 15.14 18.55 -3.86
CA HIS A 73 15.54 17.49 -2.93
C HIS A 73 14.50 16.37 -2.86
N LEU A 74 13.21 16.71 -2.93
CA LEU A 74 12.12 15.74 -2.95
C LEU A 74 12.17 14.93 -4.26
N SER A 75 12.24 15.63 -5.40
CA SER A 75 12.33 14.99 -6.72
C SER A 75 13.54 14.06 -6.84
N ARG A 76 14.70 14.47 -6.29
CA ARG A 76 15.90 13.63 -6.29
C ARG A 76 15.78 12.40 -5.39
N ALA A 77 15.15 12.53 -4.22
CA ALA A 77 14.91 11.40 -3.32
C ALA A 77 13.98 10.36 -3.97
N LEU A 78 12.87 10.82 -4.57
CA LEU A 78 11.98 9.97 -5.36
C LEU A 78 12.67 9.33 -6.55
N GLY A 79 13.51 10.07 -7.27
CA GLY A 79 14.25 9.54 -8.41
C GLY A 79 15.18 8.39 -8.02
N ARG A 80 15.71 8.40 -6.79
CA ARG A 80 16.50 7.28 -6.23
C ARG A 80 15.61 6.09 -5.83
N LEU A 81 14.43 6.36 -5.26
CA LEU A 81 13.48 5.32 -4.86
C LEU A 81 12.81 4.65 -6.08
N SER A 82 12.46 5.45 -7.09
CA SER A 82 11.85 5.04 -8.36
C SER A 82 12.89 4.89 -9.49
N GLU A 83 14.15 4.63 -9.15
CA GLU A 83 15.24 4.51 -10.11
C GLU A 83 14.91 3.48 -11.21
N LYS A 84 15.43 3.71 -12.43
CA LYS A 84 15.28 2.81 -13.57
C LYS A 84 15.78 1.40 -13.21
N GLY A 85 14.85 0.47 -13.04
CA GLY A 85 15.12 -0.92 -12.63
C GLY A 85 14.79 -1.25 -11.17
N GLY A 86 14.32 -0.27 -10.38
CA GLY A 86 13.69 -0.49 -9.06
C GLY A 86 14.58 -1.17 -8.02
N LYS A 87 15.92 -1.17 -8.20
CA LYS A 87 16.85 -1.95 -7.36
C LYS A 87 16.76 -1.58 -5.88
N THR A 88 16.73 -0.27 -5.59
CA THR A 88 16.61 0.26 -4.23
C THR A 88 15.29 -0.15 -3.59
N LYS A 89 14.17 0.08 -4.29
CA LYS A 89 12.84 -0.35 -3.85
C LYS A 89 12.81 -1.85 -3.55
N PHE A 90 13.29 -2.68 -4.48
CA PHE A 90 13.28 -4.13 -4.35
C PHE A 90 14.18 -4.63 -3.21
N ALA A 91 15.32 -3.97 -2.99
CA ALA A 91 16.21 -4.27 -1.86
C ALA A 91 15.52 -3.99 -0.52
N ILE A 92 14.81 -2.86 -0.40
CA ILE A 92 14.02 -2.53 0.79
C ILE A 92 12.93 -3.58 0.97
N GLU A 93 12.09 -3.81 -0.04
CA GLU A 93 10.98 -4.77 0.01
C GLU A 93 11.43 -6.16 0.46
N ASN A 94 12.57 -6.65 -0.05
CA ASN A 94 13.10 -7.95 0.32
C ASN A 94 13.72 -7.98 1.74
N SER A 95 14.34 -6.88 2.17
CA SER A 95 14.92 -6.73 3.51
C SER A 95 13.83 -6.65 4.59
N THR A 96 12.83 -5.81 4.38
CA THR A 96 11.75 -5.56 5.34
C THR A 96 10.58 -6.52 5.20
N LYS A 97 10.57 -7.38 4.18
CA LYS A 97 9.43 -8.26 3.85
C LYS A 97 8.13 -7.48 3.68
N THR A 98 8.23 -6.32 3.04
CA THR A 98 7.09 -5.45 2.72
C THR A 98 6.93 -5.31 1.22
N ARG A 99 5.76 -4.85 0.77
CA ARG A 99 5.56 -4.38 -0.60
C ARG A 99 5.28 -2.89 -0.57
N ILE A 100 5.87 -2.16 -1.50
CA ILE A 100 5.80 -0.70 -1.55
C ILE A 100 5.20 -0.30 -2.89
N VAL A 101 4.20 0.57 -2.86
CA VAL A 101 3.70 1.27 -4.06
C VAL A 101 3.96 2.74 -3.86
N ILE A 102 4.55 3.36 -4.89
CA ILE A 102 4.81 4.80 -4.93
C ILE A 102 3.70 5.39 -5.78
N ALA A 103 2.83 6.20 -5.19
CA ALA A 103 1.73 6.84 -5.88
C ALA A 103 2.01 8.34 -6.06
N ASP A 104 1.91 8.81 -7.31
CA ASP A 104 1.94 10.23 -7.65
C ASP A 104 0.50 10.78 -7.62
N THR A 105 0.11 11.34 -6.49
CA THR A 105 -1.19 12.02 -6.34
C THR A 105 -1.07 13.46 -6.87
N GLY A 106 -1.41 13.65 -8.13
CA GLY A 106 -1.19 14.90 -8.85
C GLY A 106 -1.82 16.18 -8.27
N SER A 107 -1.26 17.31 -8.72
CA SER A 107 -1.61 18.75 -8.58
C SER A 107 -1.20 19.51 -7.31
N THR A 108 -1.00 18.84 -6.17
CA THR A 108 -0.29 19.46 -5.03
C THR A 108 0.73 18.46 -4.54
N SER A 109 2.02 18.82 -4.63
CA SER A 109 3.18 18.01 -4.26
C SER A 109 3.01 17.31 -2.89
N TRP A 110 2.52 16.08 -2.87
CA TRP A 110 2.57 15.16 -1.74
C TRP A 110 2.55 13.74 -2.34
N GLU A 111 3.70 13.10 -2.49
CA GLU A 111 3.74 11.68 -2.90
C GLU A 111 3.37 10.78 -1.72
N LEU A 112 2.43 9.88 -1.97
CA LEU A 112 1.97 8.89 -1.01
C LEU A 112 2.75 7.59 -1.23
N PHE A 113 3.42 7.12 -0.20
CA PHE A 113 3.95 5.76 -0.15
C PHE A 113 2.92 4.84 0.50
N LEU A 114 2.66 3.72 -0.16
CA LEU A 114 1.74 2.70 0.32
C LEU A 114 2.56 1.46 0.64
N THR A 115 2.52 1.02 1.89
CA THR A 115 3.28 -0.14 2.36
C THR A 115 2.35 -1.22 2.86
N LEU A 116 2.54 -2.43 2.36
CA LEU A 116 1.93 -3.64 2.86
C LEU A 116 2.87 -4.26 3.90
N LYS A 117 2.44 -4.27 5.16
CA LYS A 117 3.29 -4.57 6.32
C LYS A 117 2.68 -5.64 7.22
N SER A 118 3.53 -6.46 7.82
CA SER A 118 3.16 -7.34 8.95
C SER A 118 3.37 -6.60 10.27
N ARG A 119 2.50 -6.82 11.27
CA ARG A 119 2.63 -6.22 12.62
C ARG A 119 4.03 -6.53 13.19
N GLY A 120 4.88 -5.51 13.33
CA GLY A 120 6.21 -5.62 13.96
C GLY A 120 7.38 -4.98 13.20
N ILE A 121 7.22 -4.62 11.93
CA ILE A 121 8.28 -3.94 11.17
C ILE A 121 8.11 -2.43 11.35
N LEU A 122 8.98 -1.76 12.11
CA LEU A 122 9.07 -0.29 12.15
C LEU A 122 10.14 0.22 11.15
N CYS A 123 10.49 -0.60 10.15
CA CYS A 123 11.78 -0.45 9.46
C CYS A 123 11.79 0.55 8.30
N VAL A 124 10.63 0.99 7.78
CA VAL A 124 10.65 1.93 6.64
C VAL A 124 11.19 3.28 7.09
N VAL A 125 10.80 3.79 8.27
CA VAL A 125 11.33 5.07 8.78
C VAL A 125 12.85 5.01 8.98
N SER A 126 13.38 3.94 9.57
CA SER A 126 14.82 3.78 9.80
C SER A 126 15.63 3.53 8.53
N SER A 127 15.02 3.04 7.44
CA SER A 127 15.71 2.89 6.16
C SER A 127 15.76 4.17 5.33
N TRP A 128 14.94 5.18 5.63
CA TRP A 128 15.01 6.49 4.98
C TRP A 128 16.20 7.34 5.46
N ASP A 129 16.67 7.13 6.68
CA ASP A 129 17.94 7.71 7.18
C ASP A 129 19.17 7.19 6.41
N LEU A 130 19.07 6.04 5.74
CA LEU A 130 20.14 5.48 4.90
C LEU A 130 20.13 6.00 3.45
N LEU A 131 19.06 6.69 3.03
CA LEU A 131 18.83 7.09 1.62
C LEU A 131 19.01 8.59 1.35
N LEU A 132 19.15 9.41 2.39
CA LEU A 132 19.40 10.86 2.34
C LEU A 132 20.73 11.20 2.98
#